data_AF-A0A2W1U1S8-F1
#
_entry.id   AF-A0A2W1U1S8-F1
#
_cell.length_a   1.000
_cell.length_b   1.000
_cell.length_c   1.000
_cell.angle_alpha   90.00
_cell.angle_beta   90.00
_cell.angle_gamma   90.00
#
_symmetry.space_group_name_H-M   'P 1'
#
loop_
_entity.id
_entity.type
_entity.pdbx_description
1 polymer ?
#
loop_
_entity_poly.entity_id
_entity_poly.type
_entity_poly.pdbx_seq_one_letter_code
_entity_poly.pdbx_strand_id
1 'polypeptide(L)' 'MRVVAGDPAPEELAAVIAVLQRQADEAAAAGRVRTEDSPRSGWDAAARGMRVPLHRGTWSRSLR' A
#
# COMPACT_ATOMS: atom_id res chain seq x y z
N MET A 1 2.88 -9.90 0.84
CA MET A 1 2.30 -9.06 -0.23
C MET A 1 1.22 -9.87 -0.93
N ARG A 2 0.05 -9.28 -1.25
CA ARG A 2 -1.03 -9.95 -1.98
C ARG A 2 -1.51 -9.04 -3.10
N VAL A 3 -1.59 -9.55 -4.32
CA VAL A 3 -2.21 -8.84 -5.45
C VAL A 3 -3.72 -8.87 -5.28
N VAL A 4 -4.35 -7.71 -5.32
CA VAL A 4 -5.78 -7.53 -5.06
C VAL A 4 -6.58 -7.13 -6.31
N ALA A 5 -5.92 -7.00 -7.46
CA ALA A 5 -6.53 -6.68 -8.74
C ALA A 5 -5.77 -7.35 -9.90
N GLY A 6 -6.51 -7.74 -10.96
CA GLY A 6 -5.99 -8.48 -12.11
C GLY A 6 -5.94 -9.99 -11.91
N ASP A 7 -5.58 -10.71 -12.98
CA ASP A 7 -5.27 -12.15 -13.00
C ASP A 7 -3.89 -12.36 -13.64
N PRO A 8 -2.81 -11.90 -12.98
CA PRO A 8 -1.46 -12.02 -13.53
C PRO A 8 -1.05 -13.49 -13.60
N ALA A 9 -0.32 -13.85 -14.64
CA ALA A 9 0.29 -15.17 -14.69
C ALA A 9 1.26 -15.34 -13.50
N PRO A 10 1.47 -16.56 -12.97
CA PRO A 10 2.39 -16.82 -11.86
C PRO A 10 3.80 -16.25 -12.10
N GLU A 11 4.27 -16.30 -13.35
CA GLU A 11 5.56 -15.82 -13.78
C GLU A 11 5.65 -14.29 -13.71
N GLU A 12 4.59 -13.59 -14.11
CA GLU A 12 4.52 -12.12 -14.04
C GLU A 12 4.50 -11.65 -12.58
N LEU A 13 3.76 -12.35 -11.73
CA LEU A 13 3.75 -12.08 -10.29
C LEU A 13 5.15 -12.29 -9.68
N ALA A 14 5.83 -13.37 -10.04
CA ALA A 14 7.19 -13.64 -9.57
C ALA A 14 8.17 -12.54 -10.01
N ALA A 15 8.08 -12.09 -11.25
CA ALA A 15 8.91 -11.00 -11.77
C ALA A 15 8.70 -9.69 -10.99
N VAL A 16 7.44 -9.32 -10.74
CA VAL A 16 7.11 -8.11 -9.96
C VAL A 16 7.62 -8.22 -8.53
N ILE A 17 7.42 -9.37 -7.87
CA ILE A 17 7.92 -9.60 -6.51
C ILE A 17 9.44 -9.46 -6.45
N ALA A 18 10.17 -10.05 -7.40
CA ALA A 18 11.63 -9.98 -7.44
C ALA A 18 12.14 -8.54 -7.54
N VAL A 19 11.51 -7.72 -8.40
CA VAL A 19 11.85 -6.29 -8.51
C VAL A 19 11.59 -5.57 -7.20
N LEU A 20 10.43 -5.77 -6.58
CA LEU A 20 10.09 -5.11 -5.32
C LEU A 20 11.00 -5.54 -4.17
N GLN A 21 11.39 -6.81 -4.11
CA GLN A 21 12.36 -7.31 -3.12
C GLN A 21 13.72 -6.63 -3.31
N ARG A 22 14.21 -6.53 -4.54
CA ARG A 22 15.46 -5.84 -4.83
C ARG A 22 15.43 -4.38 -4.39
N GLN A 23 14.32 -3.68 -4.67
CA GLN A 23 14.15 -2.29 -4.25
C GLN A 23 14.09 -2.15 -2.72
N ALA A 24 13.44 -3.10 -2.03
CA ALA A 24 13.42 -3.13 -0.57
C ALA A 24 14.82 -3.37 0.02
N ASP A 25 15.61 -4.26 -0.57
CA ASP A 25 16.98 -4.55 -0.16
C ASP A 25 17.90 -3.33 -0.38
N GLU A 26 17.77 -2.66 -1.53
CA GLU A 26 18.50 -1.43 -1.82
C GLU A 26 18.14 -0.30 -0.84
N ALA A 27 16.85 -0.13 -0.55
CA ALA A 27 16.39 0.84 0.44
C ALA A 27 16.89 0.50 1.85
N ALA A 28 16.95 -0.79 2.21
CA ALA A 28 17.51 -1.22 3.49
C ALA A 28 19.03 -0.95 3.57
N ALA A 29 19.75 -1.20 2.49
CA ALA A 29 21.19 -0.97 2.38
C ALA A 29 21.57 0.53 2.39
N ALA A 30 20.73 1.39 1.79
CA ALA A 30 20.88 2.84 1.84
C ALA A 30 20.69 3.43 3.26
N GLY A 31 20.28 2.59 4.22
CA GLY A 31 19.99 3.00 5.59
C GLY A 31 18.58 3.55 5.74
N ARG A 32 18.06 3.55 6.98
CA ARG A 32 16.76 4.16 7.27
C ARG A 32 16.85 5.67 7.04
N VAL A 33 16.26 6.14 5.94
CA VAL A 33 15.82 7.53 5.85
C VAL A 33 14.95 7.76 7.09
N ARG A 34 15.32 8.74 7.92
CA ARG A 34 14.40 9.21 8.96
C ARG A 34 13.18 9.71 8.20
N THR A 35 12.13 8.91 8.14
CA THR A 35 10.78 9.45 7.92
C THR A 35 10.60 10.42 9.06
N GLU A 36 10.78 11.71 8.76
CA GLU A 36 10.20 12.75 9.59
C GLU A 36 8.76 12.32 9.82
N ASP A 37 8.33 12.27 11.08
CA ASP A 37 6.93 12.08 11.41
C ASP A 37 6.16 13.08 10.58
N SER A 38 5.55 12.59 9.50
CA SER A 38 4.79 13.43 8.59
C SER A 38 3.78 14.17 9.47
N PRO A 39 3.65 15.50 9.36
CA PRO A 39 2.60 16.21 10.09
C PRO A 39 1.32 15.43 9.87
N ARG A 40 0.77 14.88 10.97
CA ARG A 40 -0.26 13.82 11.04
C ARG A 40 -0.89 13.58 9.67
N SER A 41 -0.60 12.41 9.09
CA SER A 41 -1.00 12.05 7.72
C SER A 41 -2.41 12.57 7.41
N GLY A 42 -2.70 12.97 6.17
CA GLY A 42 -4.05 13.44 5.81
C GLY A 42 -5.17 12.46 6.23
N TRP A 43 -4.82 11.18 6.37
CA TRP A 43 -5.64 10.12 6.96
C TRP A 43 -5.92 10.33 8.47
N ASP A 44 -4.90 10.59 9.29
CA ASP A 44 -5.05 10.92 10.72
C ASP A 44 -5.87 12.20 10.94
N ALA A 45 -5.73 13.18 10.05
CA ALA A 45 -6.51 14.41 10.09
C ALA A 45 -7.98 14.15 9.75
N ALA A 46 -8.25 13.37 8.70
CA ALA A 46 -9.60 12.97 8.29
C ALA A 46 -10.32 12.12 9.35
N ALA A 47 -9.57 11.31 10.10
CA ALA A 47 -10.14 10.44 11.13
C ALA A 47 -10.84 11.19 12.28
N ARG A 48 -10.45 12.43 12.59
CA ARG A 48 -11.09 13.21 13.67
C ARG A 48 -12.53 13.63 13.34
N GLY A 49 -12.88 13.71 12.07
CA GLY A 49 -14.26 13.96 11.63
C GLY A 49 -15.16 12.73 11.75
N MET A 50 -14.57 11.55 11.93
CA MET A 50 -15.30 10.28 12.01
C MET A 50 -15.74 10.03 13.46
N ARG A 51 -16.82 10.70 13.89
CA ARG A 51 -17.46 10.45 15.19
C ARG A 51 -18.23 9.12 15.24
N VAL A 52 -18.36 8.44 14.10
CA VAL A 52 -19.06 7.18 13.93
C VAL A 52 -18.17 6.25 13.10
N PRO A 53 -18.09 4.95 13.42
CA PRO A 53 -17.36 3.99 12.59
C PRO A 53 -17.84 4.06 11.14
N LEU A 54 -16.90 4.14 10.19
CA LEU A 54 -17.23 4.07 8.77
C LEU A 54 -17.96 2.76 8.48
N HIS A 55 -19.13 2.85 7.84
CA HIS A 55 -19.77 1.67 7.29
C HIS A 55 -18.83 1.05 6.24
N ARG A 56 -18.55 -0.25 6.39
CA ARG A 56 -17.78 -1.00 5.38
C ARG A 56 -18.56 -0.96 4.06
N GLY A 57 -18.13 -0.11 3.14
CA GLY A 57 -18.67 -0.08 1.78
C GLY A 57 -18.12 -1.26 0.96
N THR A 58 -18.95 -1.80 0.07
CA THR A 58 -18.52 -2.78 -0.91
C THR A 58 -17.89 -2.04 -2.09
N TRP A 59 -16.58 -2.14 -2.25
CA TRP A 59 -15.86 -1.67 -3.44
C TRP A 59 -16.04 -2.70 -4.58
N SER A 60 -17.29 -2.90 -5.01
CA SER A 60 -17.64 -3.89 -6.03
C SER A 60 -18.26 -3.21 -7.24
N ARG A 61 -17.58 -2.22 -7.85
CA ARG A 61 -17.99 -1.75 -9.19
C ARG A 61 -17.02 -0.85 -9.98
N SER A 62 -15.71 -0.87 -9.73
CA SER A 62 -14.76 -0.09 -10.55
C SER A 62 -13.91 -0.92 -11.51
N LEU A 63 -14.23 -2.19 -11.73
CA LEU A 63 -13.63 -3.02 -12.77
C LEU A 63 -14.74 -3.45 -13.73
N ARG A 64 -15.01 -2.61 -14.73
CA ARG A 64 -15.71 -3.00 -15.94
C ARG A 64 -14.87 -2.54 -17.12
#